data_AF-A0A3L7P2U7-F1
#
_entry.id   AF-A0A3L7P2U7-F1
#
_cell.length_a   1.000
_cell.length_b   1.000
_cell.length_c   1.000
_cell.angle_alpha   90.00
_cell.angle_beta   90.00
_cell.angle_gamma   90.00
#
_symmetry.space_group_name_H-M   'P 1'
#
loop_
_entity.id
_entity.type
_entity.pdbx_description
1 polymer ?
#
loop_
_entity_poly.entity_id
_entity_poly.type
_entity_poly.pdbx_seq_one_letter_code
_entity_poly.pdbx_strand_id
1 'polypeptide(L)'
;MNIPRYRVSCESCGVEASLKIASSWTNGDTTELKTYAIVCPTCLPAALRGARNRHSACAVASGERVEPPAVFELAMGRPSHCLLRRADLE
;
A
#
# COMPACT_ATOMS: atom_id res chain seq x y z
N MET A 1 -9.65 -20.37 -15.13
CA MET A 1 -9.08 -19.12 -15.68
C MET A 1 -7.61 -19.02 -15.25
N ASN A 2 -6.68 -19.02 -16.20
CA ASN A 2 -5.25 -18.86 -15.91
C ASN A 2 -4.95 -17.37 -15.80
N ILE A 3 -4.86 -16.85 -14.58
CA ILE A 3 -4.54 -15.43 -14.35
C ILE A 3 -3.06 -15.25 -14.73
N PRO A 4 -2.72 -14.44 -15.75
CA PRO A 4 -1.32 -14.21 -16.12
C PRO A 4 -0.56 -13.65 -14.92
N ARG A 5 0.57 -14.29 -14.60
CA ARG A 5 1.44 -13.93 -13.48
C ARG A 5 2.28 -12.71 -13.87
N TYR A 6 1.71 -11.51 -13.75
CA TYR A 6 2.48 -10.29 -13.91
C TYR A 6 3.36 -10.11 -12.67
N ARG A 7 4.68 -10.02 -12.87
CA ARG A 7 5.62 -9.65 -11.81
C ARG A 7 5.53 -8.14 -11.63
N VAL A 8 5.24 -7.70 -10.41
CA VAL A 8 5.31 -6.27 -10.08
C VAL A 8 6.73 -5.96 -9.64
N SER A 9 7.31 -4.92 -10.22
CA SER A 9 8.66 -4.48 -9.88
C SER A 9 8.63 -3.47 -8.73
N CYS A 10 9.64 -3.52 -7.87
CA CYS A 10 9.85 -2.58 -6.80
C CYS A 10 10.13 -1.20 -7.39
N GLU A 11 9.32 -0.23 -7.00
CA GLU A 11 9.43 1.14 -7.49
C GLU A 11 10.76 1.82 -7.12
N SER A 12 11.50 1.30 -6.13
CA SER A 12 12.77 1.87 -5.70
C SER A 12 14.01 1.24 -6.33
N CYS A 13 13.98 -0.04 -6.71
CA CYS A 13 15.18 -0.75 -7.16
C CYS A 13 14.96 -1.71 -8.35
N GLY A 14 13.72 -1.85 -8.83
CA GLY A 14 13.39 -2.66 -10.01
C GLY A 14 13.34 -4.17 -9.79
N VAL A 15 13.78 -4.69 -8.63
CA VAL A 15 13.62 -6.12 -8.30
C VAL A 15 12.16 -6.49 -8.06
N GLU A 16 11.81 -7.77 -7.99
CA GLU A 16 10.44 -8.19 -7.73
C GLU A 16 9.91 -7.64 -6.39
N ALA A 17 8.73 -7.01 -6.44
CA ALA A 17 8.03 -6.50 -5.26
C ALA A 17 7.07 -7.55 -4.70
N SER A 18 7.02 -7.64 -3.38
CA SER A 18 6.10 -8.52 -2.65
C SER A 18 5.24 -7.76 -1.65
N LEU A 19 5.48 -6.45 -1.47
CA LEU A 19 4.80 -5.62 -0.49
C LEU A 19 4.21 -4.39 -1.13
N LYS A 20 3.06 -3.98 -0.60
CA LYS A 20 2.34 -2.75 -0.94
C LYS A 20 2.15 -1.92 0.32
N ILE A 21 2.52 -0.65 0.27
CA ILE A 21 2.28 0.30 1.34
C ILE A 21 1.07 1.12 0.95
N ALA A 22 0.03 1.10 1.76
CA ALA A 22 -1.22 1.79 1.45
C ALA A 22 -1.97 2.24 2.71
N SER A 23 -2.88 3.19 2.53
CA SER A 23 -3.81 3.64 3.57
C SER A 23 -5.24 3.41 3.13
N SER A 24 -6.10 3.04 4.06
CA SER A 24 -7.54 3.12 3.84
C SER A 24 -7.96 4.59 3.89
N TRP A 25 -8.69 5.06 2.88
CA TRP A 25 -9.33 6.36 2.87
C TRP A 25 -10.83 6.17 2.72
N THR A 26 -11.61 7.01 3.40
CA THR A 26 -13.06 7.08 3.22
C THR A 26 -13.54 8.52 3.34
N ASN A 27 -14.60 8.84 2.60
CA ASN A 27 -15.35 10.09 2.70
C ASN A 27 -16.75 9.89 3.34
N GLY A 28 -17.00 8.73 3.95
CA GLY A 28 -18.31 8.36 4.49
C GLY A 28 -19.17 7.55 3.53
N ASP A 29 -19.01 7.73 2.22
CA ASP A 29 -19.80 7.02 1.20
C ASP A 29 -18.99 5.92 0.50
N THR A 30 -17.72 6.19 0.24
CA THR A 30 -16.80 5.28 -0.46
C THR A 30 -15.60 4.98 0.42
N THR A 31 -15.06 3.76 0.29
CA THR A 31 -13.79 3.38 0.90
C THR A 31 -12.83 2.94 -0.20
N GLU A 32 -11.64 3.51 -0.20
CA GLU A 32 -10.59 3.18 -1.16
C GLU A 32 -9.26 2.92 -0.47
N LEU A 33 -8.38 2.20 -1.15
CA LEU A 33 -7.03 1.93 -0.67
C LEU A 33 -6.03 2.82 -1.42
N LYS A 34 -5.63 3.92 -0.81
CA LYS A 34 -4.64 4.86 -1.36
C LYS A 34 -3.25 4.25 -1.28
N THR A 35 -2.67 3.96 -2.43
CA THR A 35 -1.35 3.31 -2.52
C THR A 35 -0.24 4.36 -2.45
N TYR A 36 0.73 4.14 -1.56
CA TYR A 36 1.91 4.99 -1.44
C TYR A 36 3.11 4.44 -2.18
N ALA A 37 3.33 3.12 -2.11
CA ALA A 37 4.45 2.48 -2.80
C ALA A 37 4.22 0.97 -2.98
N ILE A 38 4.88 0.40 -3.98
CA ILE A 38 5.03 -1.05 -4.16
C ILE A 38 6.52 -1.41 -4.13
N VAL A 39 6.92 -2.23 -3.18
CA VAL A 39 8.33 -2.45 -2.85
C VAL A 39 8.68 -3.89 -2.49
N CYS A 40 9.96 -4.22 -2.61
CA CYS A 40 10.53 -5.43 -2.03
C CYS A 40 10.76 -5.25 -0.52
N PRO A 41 10.96 -6.35 0.24
CA PRO A 41 11.21 -6.28 1.69
C PRO A 41 12.43 -5.44 2.06
N THR A 42 13.47 -5.42 1.22
CA THR A 42 14.69 -4.63 1.44
C THR A 42 14.43 -3.13 1.39
N CYS A 43 13.61 -2.67 0.44
CA CYS A 43 13.30 -1.24 0.28
C CYS A 43 12.17 -0.77 1.22
N LEU A 44 11.51 -1.69 1.92
CA LEU A 44 10.36 -1.41 2.77
C LEU A 44 10.62 -0.31 3.81
N PRO A 45 11.70 -0.32 4.61
CA PRO A 45 11.84 0.65 5.70
C PRO A 45 11.92 2.09 5.19
N ALA A 46 12.66 2.30 4.11
CA ALA A 46 12.80 3.62 3.48
C ALA A 46 11.48 4.08 2.84
N ALA A 47 10.79 3.18 2.15
CA ALA A 47 9.52 3.47 1.49
C ALA A 47 8.39 3.74 2.51
N LEU A 48 8.34 3.01 3.63
CA LEU A 48 7.36 3.20 4.69
C LEU A 48 7.54 4.55 5.39
N ARG A 49 8.78 4.93 5.68
CA ARG A 49 9.09 6.28 6.19
C ARG A 49 8.65 7.36 5.21
N GLY A 50 8.93 7.19 3.91
CA GLY A 50 8.48 8.12 2.87
C GLY A 50 6.95 8.17 2.73
N ALA A 51 6.26 7.04 2.93
CA ALA A 51 4.80 6.98 2.94
C ALA A 51 4.21 7.72 4.14
N ARG A 52 4.76 7.53 5.34
CA ARG A 52 4.35 8.26 6.56
C ARG A 52 4.51 9.77 6.40
N ASN A 53 5.62 10.22 5.82
CA ASN A 53 5.85 11.64 5.55
C ASN A 53 4.87 12.23 4.52
N ARG A 54 4.51 11.46 3.48
CA ARG A 54 3.49 11.89 2.50
C ARG A 54 2.09 11.89 3.10
N HIS A 55 1.79 10.91 3.96
CA HIS A 55 0.52 10.82 4.67
C HIS A 55 0.33 12.01 5.61
N SER A 56 1.35 12.39 6.39
CA SER A 56 1.24 13.55 7.29
C SER A 56 1.03 14.88 6.55
N ALA A 57 1.43 14.95 5.28
CA ALA A 57 1.16 16.09 4.41
C ALA A 57 -0.22 16.04 3.72
N CYS A 58 -0.97 14.94 3.82
CA CYS A 58 -2.30 14.85 3.24
C CYS A 58 -3.31 15.61 4.11
N ALA A 59 -3.81 16.74 3.61
CA ALA A 59 -4.98 17.39 4.18
C ALA A 59 -6.23 16.58 3.81
N VAL A 60 -7.03 16.20 4.81
CA VAL A 60 -8.33 15.55 4.63
C VAL A 60 -9.42 16.61 4.70
N ALA A 61 -10.41 16.54 3.80
CA ALA A 61 -11.57 17.42 3.89
C ALA A 61 -12.44 17.06 5.11
N SER A 62 -13.34 17.95 5.51
CA SER A 62 -14.28 17.68 6.60
C SER A 62 -15.14 16.46 6.26
N GLY A 63 -15.16 15.46 7.14
CA GLY A 63 -15.87 14.19 6.94
C GLY A 63 -15.05 13.09 6.28
N GLU A 64 -13.85 13.40 5.77
CA GLU A 64 -12.92 12.39 5.26
C GLU A 64 -12.02 11.84 6.37
N ARG A 65 -11.62 10.58 6.20
CA ARG A 65 -10.68 9.90 7.08
C ARG A 65 -9.66 9.14 6.25
N VAL A 66 -8.38 9.33 6.54
CA VAL A 66 -7.29 8.50 6.03
C VAL A 66 -6.66 7.80 7.22
N GLU A 67 -6.62 6.48 7.18
CA GLU A 67 -5.92 5.66 8.16
C GLU A 67 -4.40 5.70 7.93
N PRO A 68 -3.57 5.49 8.97
CA PRO A 68 -2.13 5.47 8.83
C PRO A 68 -1.65 4.49 7.74
N PRO A 69 -0.54 4.78 7.04
CA PRO A 69 0.01 3.86 6.05
C PRO A 69 0.37 2.52 6.71
N ALA A 70 -0.16 1.46 6.14
CA ALA A 70 0.02 0.07 6.57
C ALA A 70 0.72 -0.73 5.47
N VAL A 71 1.32 -1.85 5.86
CA VAL A 71 2.03 -2.76 4.95
C VAL A 71 1.11 -3.93 4.61
N PHE A 72 0.99 -4.23 3.32
CA PHE A 72 0.16 -5.29 2.80
C PHE A 72 0.99 -6.24 1.93
N GLU A 73 0.70 -7.53 2.01
CA GLU A 73 1.30 -8.52 1.14
C GLU A 73 0.63 -8.47 -0.25
N LEU A 74 1.45 -8.38 -1.30
CA LEU A 74 0.97 -8.47 -2.67
C LEU A 74 0.64 -9.93 -2.99
N ALA A 75 -0.62 -10.30 -2.79
CA ALA A 75 -1.13 -11.59 -3.21
C ALA A 75 -1.66 -11.50 -4.65
N MET A 76 -1.08 -12.29 -5.56
CA MET A 76 -1.56 -12.35 -6.95
C MET A 76 -3.03 -12.78 -7.02
N GLY A 77 -3.79 -12.11 -7.88
CA GLY A 77 -5.20 -12.41 -8.11
C GLY A 77 -6.13 -12.00 -6.95
N ARG A 78 -5.61 -11.38 -5.88
CA ARG A 78 -6.44 -10.80 -4.83
C ARG A 78 -6.66 -9.31 -5.11
N PRO A 79 -7.91 -8.83 -5.10
CA PRO A 79 -8.19 -7.41 -5.20
C PRO A 79 -7.64 -6.68 -3.97
N SER A 80 -7.39 -5.37 -4.11
CA SER A 80 -6.77 -4.55 -3.06
C SER A 80 -7.47 -4.62 -1.70
N HIS A 81 -8.78 -4.88 -1.67
CA HIS A 81 -9.57 -5.02 -0.43
C HIS A 81 -9.41 -6.39 0.27
N CYS A 82 -8.76 -7.37 -0.37
CA CYS A 82 -8.47 -8.70 0.19
C CYS A 82 -6.98 -8.91 0.52
N LEU A 83 -6.18 -7.84 0.52
CA LEU A 83 -4.75 -7.95 0.82
C LEU A 83 -4.54 -8.18 2.32
N LEU A 84 -3.60 -9.06 2.65
CA LEU A 84 -3.26 -9.37 4.03
C LEU A 84 -2.36 -8.27 4.59
N ARG A 85 -2.80 -7.61 5.66
CA ARG A 85 -1.96 -6.65 6.39
C ARG A 85 -0.86 -7.39 7.15
N ARG A 86 0.37 -6.88 7.04
CA ARG A 86 1.59 -7.40 7.67
C ARG A 86 2.05 -6.44 8.76
N ALA A 87 1.32 -6.44 9.87
CA ALA A 87 1.61 -5.57 11.02
C ALA A 87 2.98 -5.87 11.67
N ASP A 88 3.54 -7.05 11.42
CA ASP A 88 4.90 -7.44 11.80
C ASP A 88 6.00 -6.66 11.06
N LEU A 89 5.65 -5.97 9.97
CA LEU A 89 6.57 -5.23 9.10
C LEU A 89 6.38 -3.70 9.15
N GLU A 90 5.49 -3.20 10.02
CA GLU A 90 5.16 -1.78 10.20
C GLU A 90 6.02 -1.10 11.27
#